data_AF-A0A7X6FAQ0-F1
#
_entry.id   AF-A0A7X6FAQ0-F1
#
_cell.length_a   1.000
_cell.length_b   1.000
_cell.length_c   1.000
_cell.angle_alpha   90.00
_cell.angle_beta   90.00
_cell.angle_gamma   90.00
#
_symmetry.space_group_name_H-M   'P 1'
#
loop_
_entity.id
_entity.type
_entity.pdbx_description
1 polymer ?
#
loop_
_entity_poly.entity_id
_entity_poly.type
_entity_poly.pdbx_seq_one_letter_code
_entity_poly.pdbx_strand_id
1 'polypeptide(L)' 'MSDILLTIPEIDSRIAAIRENLRELIEQATAFSGAADEERTSDRIAEQEEELERLTKQRDVLAQQKS' A
#
# COMPACT_ATOMS: atom_id res chain seq x y z
N MET A 1 18.37 -6.30 -5.50
CA MET A 1 17.77 -7.49 -4.85
C MET A 1 16.89 -8.12 -5.92
N SER A 2 17.05 -9.42 -6.17
CA SER A 2 16.38 -10.13 -7.26
C SER A 2 14.90 -9.74 -7.32
N ASP A 3 14.43 -9.29 -8.49
CA ASP A 3 13.01 -9.13 -8.79
C ASP A 3 12.35 -10.51 -8.71
N ILE A 4 12.08 -10.95 -7.49
CA ILE A 4 11.30 -12.16 -7.23
C ILE A 4 9.91 -11.78 -7.68
N LEU A 5 9.51 -12.31 -8.84
CA LEU A 5 8.14 -12.25 -9.32
C LEU A 5 7.25 -12.79 -8.21
N LEU A 6 6.51 -11.89 -7.56
CA LEU A 6 5.57 -12.26 -6.51
C LEU A 6 4.43 -13.07 -7.11
N THR A 7 4.03 -14.10 -6.40
CA THR A 7 2.81 -14.86 -6.67
C THR A 7 1.58 -14.05 -6.24
N ILE A 8 0.40 -14.40 -6.79
CA ILE A 8 -0.87 -13.77 -6.40
C ILE A 8 -1.10 -13.78 -4.88
N PRO A 9 -0.91 -14.91 -4.14
CA PRO A 9 -1.06 -14.91 -2.68
C PRO A 9 -0.09 -13.98 -1.94
N GLU A 10 1.15 -13.83 -2.44
CA GLU A 10 2.13 -12.92 -1.86
C GLU A 10 1.74 -11.46 -2.10
N ILE A 11 1.23 -11.15 -3.28
CA ILE A 11 0.70 -9.80 -3.60
C ILE A 11 -0.52 -9.50 -2.73
N ASP A 12 -1.47 -10.44 -2.60
CA ASP A 12 -2.65 -10.28 -1.76
C ASP A 12 -2.28 -10.02 -0.29
N SER A 13 -1.28 -10.73 0.22
CA SER A 13 -0.77 -10.53 1.59
C SER A 13 -0.16 -9.14 1.79
N ARG A 14 0.60 -8.64 0.79
CA ARG A 14 1.18 -7.28 0.84
C ARG A 14 0.10 -6.20 0.73
N ILE A 15 -0.88 -6.39 -0.16
CA ILE A 15 -2.04 -5.50 -0.29
C ILE A 15 -2.79 -5.40 1.05
N ALA A 16 -3.01 -6.53 1.73
CA ALA A 16 -3.66 -6.54 3.04
C ALA A 16 -2.87 -5.74 4.09
N ALA A 17 -1.54 -5.93 4.14
CA ALA A 17 -0.67 -5.17 5.05
C ALA A 17 -0.69 -3.66 4.77
N ILE A 18 -0.63 -3.25 3.50
CA ILE A 18 -0.67 -1.83 3.12
C ILE A 18 -2.02 -1.21 3.48
N ARG A 19 -3.13 -1.92 3.25
CA ARG A 19 -4.46 -1.43 3.63
C ARG A 19 -4.62 -1.24 5.13
N GLU A 20 -4.03 -2.12 5.94
CA GLU A 20 -4.02 -1.94 7.39
C GLU A 20 -3.20 -0.73 7.80
N ASN A 21 -1.99 -0.59 7.25
CA ASN A 21 -1.14 0.57 7.53
C ASN A 21 -1.82 1.91 7.13
N LEU A 22 -2.51 1.95 5.99
CA LEU A 22 -3.28 3.12 5.56
C LEU A 22 -4.37 3.48 6.57
N ARG A 23 -5.08 2.50 7.11
CA ARG A 23 -6.08 2.74 8.16
C ARG A 23 -5.43 3.37 9.40
N GLU A 24 -4.34 2.79 9.88
CA GLU A 24 -3.62 3.32 11.05
C GLU A 24 -3.10 4.75 10.82
N LEU A 25 -2.57 5.05 9.62
CA LEU A 25 -2.09 6.39 9.27
C LEU A 25 -3.22 7.42 9.20
N ILE A 26 -4.37 7.04 8.65
CA ILE A 26 -5.56 7.91 8.62
C ILE A 26 -6.05 8.17 10.05
N GLU A 27 -6.11 7.16 10.91
CA GLU A 27 -6.47 7.33 12.31
C GLU A 27 -5.49 8.26 13.04
N GLN A 28 -4.18 8.11 12.82
CA GLN A 28 -3.16 8.99 13.38
C GLN A 28 -3.32 10.44 12.89
N ALA A 29 -3.55 10.64 11.60
CA ALA A 29 -3.78 11.97 11.02
C ALA A 29 -5.00 12.66 11.63
N THR A 30 -6.06 11.89 11.94
CA THR A 30 -7.26 12.45 12.60
C THR A 30 -7.05 12.73 14.09
N ALA A 31 -6.12 12.03 14.75
CA ALA A 31 -5.85 12.16 16.17
C ALA A 31 -4.83 13.26 16.53
N PHE A 32 -3.85 13.53 15.65
CA PHE A 32 -2.79 14.52 15.87
C PHE A 32 -2.90 15.68 14.88
N SER A 33 -3.60 16.76 15.24
CA SER A 33 -3.76 17.95 14.39
C SER A 33 -2.61 18.96 14.52
N GLY A 34 -1.37 18.51 14.40
CA GLY A 34 -0.18 19.36 14.41
C GLY A 34 0.42 19.46 13.02
N ALA A 35 0.61 20.67 12.47
CA ALA A 35 0.98 20.90 11.07
C ALA A 35 2.22 20.11 10.57
N ALA A 36 3.23 19.90 11.41
CA ALA A 36 4.44 19.16 11.03
C ALA A 36 4.26 17.63 11.05
N ASP A 37 3.30 17.12 11.82
CA ASP A 37 2.96 15.69 11.86
C ASP A 37 1.94 15.33 10.77
N GLU A 38 1.10 16.30 10.37
CA GLU A 38 0.18 16.18 9.23
C GLU A 38 0.94 15.99 7.90
N GLU A 39 1.93 16.82 7.59
CA GLU A 39 2.68 16.73 6.31
C GLU A 39 3.40 15.37 6.17
N ARG A 40 4.11 14.93 7.22
CA ARG A 40 4.79 13.62 7.21
C ARG A 40 3.82 12.44 7.11
N THR A 41 2.64 12.57 7.70
CA THR A 41 1.61 11.52 7.63
C THR A 41 0.98 11.48 6.25
N SER A 42 0.72 12.65 5.63
CA SER A 42 0.25 12.75 4.25
C SER A 42 1.23 12.14 3.25
N ASP A 43 2.53 12.42 3.38
CA ASP A 43 3.56 11.83 2.50
C ASP A 43 3.57 10.29 2.59
N ARG A 44 3.51 9.75 3.81
CA ARG A 44 3.47 8.29 4.03
C ARG A 44 2.20 7.64 3.50
N ILE A 45 1.06 8.34 3.58
CA ILE A 45 -0.21 7.88 2.98
C ILE A 45 -0.04 7.80 1.46
N ALA A 46 0.49 8.86 0.82
CA ALA A 46 0.69 8.90 -0.62
C ALA A 46 1.63 7.78 -1.12
N GLU A 47 2.74 7.53 -0.42
CA GLU A 47 3.65 6.42 -0.73
C GLU A 47 2.96 5.06 -0.66
N GLN A 48 2.09 4.85 0.32
CA GLN A 48 1.36 3.59 0.48
C GLN A 48 0.24 3.42 -0.54
N GLU A 49 -0.43 4.50 -0.94
CA GLU A 49 -1.42 4.48 -2.01
C GLU A 49 -0.78 4.13 -3.37
N GLU A 50 0.39 4.70 -3.67
CA GLU A 50 1.15 4.38 -4.89
C GLU A 50 1.56 2.90 -4.94
N GLU A 51 2.10 2.37 -3.83
CA GLU A 51 2.47 0.96 -3.76
C GLU A 51 1.24 0.04 -3.86
N LEU A 52 0.11 0.42 -3.24
CA LEU A 52 -1.15 -0.31 -3.35
C LEU A 52 -1.63 -0.37 -4.80
N GLU A 53 -1.57 0.74 -5.53
CA GLU A 53 -1.91 0.80 -6.95
C GLU A 53 -0.99 -0.10 -7.77
N ARG A 54 0.32 -0.02 -7.54
CA ARG A 54 1.33 -0.84 -8.24
C ARG A 54 1.09 -2.33 -8.05
N LEU A 55 0.85 -2.76 -6.81
CA LEU A 55 0.59 -4.16 -6.48
C LEU A 55 -0.75 -4.65 -7.04
N THR A 56 -1.78 -3.80 -7.05
CA THR A 56 -3.08 -4.13 -7.64
C THR A 56 -2.95 -4.38 -9.15
N LYS A 57 -2.24 -3.48 -9.88
CA LYS A 57 -1.94 -3.68 -11.30
C LYS A 57 -1.14 -4.96 -11.55
N GLN A 58 -0.12 -5.23 -10.73
CA GLN A 58 0.69 -6.44 -10.84
C GLN A 58 -0.16 -7.71 -10.63
N ARG A 59 -1.07 -7.70 -9.65
CA ARG A 59 -2.01 -8.80 -9.40
C ARG A 59 -2.90 -9.06 -10.61
N ASP A 60 -3.48 -8.01 -11.19
CA ASP A 60 -4.41 -8.13 -12.31
C ASP A 60 -3.72 -8.68 -13.56
N VAL A 61 -2.48 -8.27 -13.83
CA VAL A 61 -1.65 -8.85 -14.91
C VAL A 61 -1.41 -10.34 -14.68
N LEU A 62 -1.03 -10.75 -13.47
CA LEU A 62 -0.79 -12.16 -13.15
C LEU A 62 -2.07 -13.00 -13.19
N ALA A 63 -3.22 -12.43 -12.81
CA ALA A 63 -4.50 -13.09 -12.88
C ALA A 63 -4.91 -13.34 -14.35
N GLN A 64 -4.70 -12.36 -15.23
CA GLN A 64 -4.96 -12.49 -16.67
C GLN A 64 -4.03 -13.53 -17.33
N GLN A 65 -2.77 -13.61 -16.92
CA GLN A 65 -1.82 -14.60 -17.44
C GLN A 65 -2.15 -16.05 -17.03
N LYS A 66 -2.94 -16.25 -15.98
CA LYS A 66 -3.36 -17.57 -15.49
C LYS A 66 -4.75 -17.99 -15.98
N SER A 67 -5.46 -17.13 -16.70
CA SER A 67 -6.76 -17.43 -17.33
C SER A 67 -6.58 -18.10 -18.69
#